data_AF-A0AA36CNL2-F1
#
_entry.id   AF-A0AA36CNL2-F1
#
_cell.length_a   1.000
_cell.length_b   1.000
_cell.length_c   1.000
_cell.angle_alpha   90.00
_cell.angle_beta   90.00
_cell.angle_gamma   90.00
#
_symmetry.space_group_name_H-M   'P 1'
#
loop_
_entity.id
_entity.type
_entity.pdbx_description
1 polymer ?
#
loop_
_entity_poly.entity_id
_entity_poly.type
_entity_poly.pdbx_seq_one_letter_code
_entity_poly.pdbx_strand_id
1 'polypeptide(L)'
;MSVSFPFLDKIENRLGYLVIDESGAIVMSEGELANNERTAKAVREILYLERPQAPTRKAKGKTTEMRIDYQSSYYTIARSGKYGFCVKRKRIRPVPPEPPPPEIHPFFPNLNPPVRPTLVAQNIASAAARSDPNPLRLTQQINIRGSKTPSPPKKN
;
A
#
# COMPACT_ATOMS: atom_id res chain seq x y z
N MET A 1 28.14 13.54 -27.72
CA MET A 1 27.22 14.49 -27.04
C MET A 1 26.91 13.93 -25.66
N SER A 2 27.14 14.70 -24.59
CA SER A 2 26.69 14.34 -23.25
C SER A 2 25.18 14.54 -23.14
N VAL A 3 24.44 13.50 -22.75
CA VAL A 3 23.00 13.61 -22.47
C VAL A 3 22.84 14.21 -21.06
N SER A 4 21.95 15.19 -20.90
CA SER A 4 21.70 15.86 -19.62
C SER A 4 20.21 16.13 -19.44
N PHE A 5 19.73 16.06 -18.20
CA PHE A 5 18.32 16.15 -17.83
C PHE A 5 18.11 17.09 -16.63
N PRO A 6 18.34 18.41 -16.77
CA PRO A 6 18.37 19.37 -15.65
C PRO A 6 17.02 19.59 -14.95
N PHE A 7 15.93 18.99 -15.45
CA PHE A 7 14.64 18.96 -14.75
C PHE A 7 14.65 17.97 -13.58
N LEU A 8 15.50 16.94 -13.60
CA LEU A 8 15.57 15.95 -12.53
C LEU A 8 16.01 16.60 -11.21
N ASP A 9 16.92 17.58 -11.27
CA ASP A 9 17.48 18.28 -10.10
C ASP A 9 16.50 19.25 -9.45
N LYS A 10 15.46 19.63 -10.19
CA LYS A 10 14.36 20.48 -9.70
C LYS A 10 13.26 19.68 -8.99
N ILE A 11 13.39 18.35 -8.90
CA ILE A 11 12.37 17.50 -8.26
C ILE A 11 12.51 17.54 -6.74
N GLU A 12 11.58 18.22 -6.08
CA GLU A 12 11.49 18.26 -4.62
C GLU A 12 11.35 16.86 -4.01
N ASN A 13 11.96 16.67 -2.84
CA ASN A 13 11.93 15.42 -2.06
C ASN A 13 12.51 14.20 -2.80
N ARG A 14 13.31 14.41 -3.86
CA ARG A 14 14.09 13.38 -4.55
C ARG A 14 15.13 12.76 -3.62
N LEU A 15 15.13 11.43 -3.53
CA LEU A 15 16.16 10.63 -2.85
C LEU A 15 17.18 10.05 -3.84
N GLY A 16 16.78 9.93 -5.11
CA GLY A 16 17.64 9.49 -6.21
C GLY A 16 16.85 9.41 -7.51
N TYR A 17 17.56 9.26 -8.61
CA TYR A 17 16.96 9.00 -9.92
C TYR A 17 17.82 8.03 -10.74
N LEU A 18 17.19 7.46 -11.75
CA LEU A 18 17.75 6.53 -12.69
C LEU A 18 17.15 6.80 -14.08
N VAL A 19 17.99 6.97 -15.08
CA VAL A 19 17.59 7.09 -16.48
C VAL A 19 18.17 5.91 -17.25
N ILE A 20 17.30 5.17 -17.93
CA ILE A 20 17.67 4.05 -18.81
C ILE A 20 17.34 4.39 -20.27
N ASP A 21 18.03 3.75 -21.20
CA ASP A 21 17.67 3.76 -22.62
C ASP A 21 16.70 2.61 -22.99
N GLU A 22 16.43 2.44 -24.29
CA GLU A 22 15.62 1.33 -24.83
C GLU A 22 16.28 -0.06 -24.64
N SER A 23 17.61 -0.11 -24.54
CA SER A 23 18.35 -1.34 -24.24
C SER A 23 18.33 -1.72 -22.75
N GLY A 24 17.87 -0.81 -21.88
CA GLY A 24 17.89 -0.96 -20.43
C GLY A 24 19.22 -0.61 -19.78
N ALA A 25 20.18 -0.06 -20.54
CA ALA A 25 21.44 0.43 -20.04
C ALA A 25 21.24 1.74 -19.26
N ILE A 26 21.99 1.91 -18.18
CA ILE A 26 21.95 3.12 -17.35
C ILE A 26 22.66 4.25 -18.09
N VAL A 27 21.92 5.31 -18.40
CA VAL A 27 22.43 6.53 -19.06
C VAL A 27 22.87 7.57 -18.02
N MET A 28 22.12 7.68 -16.92
CA MET A 28 22.38 8.63 -15.83
C MET A 28 21.76 8.11 -14.54
N SER A 29 22.41 8.28 -13.40
CA SER A 29 21.87 7.83 -12.11
C SER A 29 22.50 8.58 -10.94
N GLU A 30 21.76 8.80 -9.87
CA GLU A 30 22.22 9.57 -8.70
C GLU A 30 21.45 9.22 -7.43
N GLY A 31 22.02 9.58 -6.27
CA GLY A 31 21.44 9.35 -4.95
C GLY A 31 21.26 7.86 -4.65
N GLU A 32 20.17 7.50 -3.98
CA GLU A 32 19.85 6.11 -3.62
C GLU A 32 19.61 5.16 -4.82
N LEU A 33 19.60 5.69 -6.05
CA LEU A 33 19.45 4.94 -7.30
C LEU A 33 20.71 4.90 -8.16
N ALA A 34 21.82 5.48 -7.69
CA ALA A 34 23.11 5.45 -8.37
C ALA A 34 23.55 4.01 -8.72
N ASN A 35 23.84 3.76 -9.99
CA ASN A 35 24.28 2.47 -10.54
C ASN A 35 23.42 1.24 -10.15
N ASN A 36 22.13 1.43 -9.84
CA ASN A 36 21.27 0.33 -9.41
C ASN A 36 20.72 -0.47 -10.60
N GLU A 37 21.53 -1.40 -11.11
CA GLU A 37 21.18 -2.29 -12.22
C GLU A 37 19.90 -3.12 -11.98
N ARG A 38 19.65 -3.53 -10.72
CA ARG A 38 18.45 -4.29 -10.36
C ARG A 38 17.20 -3.44 -10.57
N THR A 39 17.23 -2.17 -10.18
CA THR A 39 16.15 -1.23 -10.47
C THR A 39 16.09 -0.90 -11.96
N ALA A 40 17.22 -0.76 -12.66
CA ALA A 40 17.24 -0.52 -14.12
C ALA A 40 16.50 -1.63 -14.88
N LYS A 41 16.80 -2.90 -14.54
CA LYS A 41 16.14 -4.08 -15.12
C LYS A 41 14.64 -4.11 -14.79
N ALA A 42 14.25 -3.86 -13.53
CA ALA A 42 12.84 -3.83 -13.14
C ALA A 42 12.06 -2.70 -13.85
N VAL A 43 12.64 -1.50 -13.95
CA VAL A 43 12.06 -0.36 -14.68
C VAL A 43 11.92 -0.68 -16.17
N ARG A 44 12.91 -1.33 -16.78
CA ARG A 44 12.82 -1.82 -18.16
C ARG A 44 11.68 -2.82 -18.32
N GLU A 45 11.61 -3.83 -17.46
CA GLU A 45 10.53 -4.82 -17.49
C GLU A 45 9.16 -4.13 -17.39
N ILE A 46 8.96 -3.23 -16.42
CA ILE A 46 7.72 -2.44 -16.28
C ILE A 46 7.38 -1.65 -17.57
N LEU A 47 8.35 -0.93 -18.15
CA LEU A 47 8.13 -0.06 -19.31
C LEU A 47 7.98 -0.79 -20.66
N TYR A 48 8.39 -2.05 -20.76
CA TYR A 48 8.42 -2.82 -22.01
C TYR A 48 7.64 -4.15 -21.97
N LEU A 49 7.15 -4.59 -20.81
CA LEU A 49 6.15 -5.65 -20.68
C LEU A 49 4.77 -5.18 -21.21
N GLU A 50 4.48 -3.89 -21.17
CA GLU A 50 3.30 -3.30 -21.82
C GLU A 50 3.43 -3.26 -23.36
N ARG A 51 3.39 -4.44 -23.99
CA ARG A 51 2.85 -4.59 -25.35
C ARG A 51 1.37 -4.98 -25.25
N PRO A 52 0.42 -4.03 -25.23
CA PRO A 52 -0.96 -4.39 -25.51
C PRO A 52 -1.05 -4.91 -26.95
N GLN A 53 -1.26 -6.22 -27.11
CA GLN A 53 -1.82 -6.79 -28.34
C GLN A 53 -3.28 -6.35 -28.47
N ALA A 54 -3.50 -5.09 -28.81
CA ALA A 54 -4.82 -4.57 -29.12
C ALA A 54 -4.69 -3.44 -30.17
N PRO A 55 -5.34 -3.55 -31.35
CA PRO A 55 -5.34 -2.49 -32.36
C PRO A 55 -6.28 -1.32 -31.99
N THR A 56 -6.50 -1.06 -30.71
CA THR A 56 -7.36 0.02 -30.21
C THR A 56 -6.63 1.36 -30.24
N ARG A 57 -6.75 2.04 -31.39
CA ARG A 57 -6.51 3.46 -31.64
C ARG A 57 -5.32 4.08 -30.88
N LYS A 58 -4.19 4.22 -31.61
CA LYS A 58 -3.01 5.02 -31.24
C LYS A 58 -3.40 6.37 -30.62
N ALA A 59 -3.44 6.44 -29.29
CA ALA A 59 -3.49 7.70 -28.55
C ALA A 59 -2.10 8.35 -28.60
N LYS A 60 -1.75 8.93 -29.77
CA LYS A 60 -0.51 9.70 -29.96
C LYS A 60 -0.42 10.75 -28.84
N GLY A 61 0.64 10.68 -28.03
CA GLY A 61 0.94 11.69 -27.00
C GLY A 61 0.58 11.35 -25.55
N LYS A 62 0.08 10.14 -25.24
CA LYS A 62 -0.03 9.71 -23.83
C LYS A 62 1.31 9.22 -23.30
N THR A 63 1.97 10.04 -22.48
CA THR A 63 3.09 9.61 -21.63
C THR A 63 2.57 8.62 -20.60
N THR A 64 3.05 7.37 -20.63
CA THR A 64 2.76 6.41 -19.56
C THR A 64 3.61 6.77 -18.36
N GLU A 65 2.97 7.33 -17.33
CA GLU A 65 3.52 7.50 -15.98
C GLU A 65 2.89 6.46 -15.04
N MET A 66 3.72 5.78 -14.28
CA MET A 66 3.34 4.81 -13.26
C MET A 66 3.95 5.23 -11.91
N ARG A 67 3.17 5.10 -10.84
CA ARG A 67 3.61 5.37 -9.48
C ARG A 67 3.56 4.10 -8.63
N ILE A 68 4.64 3.84 -7.90
CA ILE A 68 4.76 2.71 -6.96
C ILE A 68 4.96 3.28 -5.56
N ASP A 69 3.91 3.24 -4.74
CA ASP A 69 3.94 3.73 -3.36
C ASP A 69 4.45 2.67 -2.38
N TYR A 70 5.43 3.05 -1.56
CA TYR A 70 5.90 2.30 -0.39
C TYR A 70 5.53 3.08 0.89
N GLN A 71 5.86 2.50 2.06
CA GLN A 71 5.49 3.11 3.35
C GLN A 71 6.13 4.50 3.56
N SER A 72 7.42 4.65 3.26
CA SER A 72 8.24 5.86 3.52
C SER A 72 8.68 6.63 2.27
N SER A 73 8.55 6.03 1.09
CA SER A 73 8.96 6.60 -0.20
C SER A 73 8.00 6.15 -1.31
N TYR A 74 8.08 6.76 -2.48
CA TYR A 74 7.42 6.29 -3.69
C TYR A 74 8.35 6.44 -4.88
N TYR A 75 8.11 5.65 -5.92
CA TYR A 75 8.80 5.76 -7.20
C TYR A 75 7.83 6.29 -8.24
N THR A 76 8.27 7.26 -9.02
CA THR A 76 7.62 7.67 -10.27
C THR A 76 8.43 7.11 -11.42
N ILE A 77 7.79 6.32 -12.28
CA ILE A 77 8.39 5.71 -13.48
C ILE A 77 7.65 6.27 -14.70
N ALA A 78 8.36 6.81 -15.68
CA ALA A 78 7.76 7.33 -16.92
C ALA A 78 8.64 7.03 -18.13
N ARG A 79 8.04 6.88 -19.32
CA ARG A 79 8.79 6.77 -20.58
C ARG A 79 8.55 8.00 -21.46
N SER A 80 9.64 8.63 -21.91
CA SER A 80 9.59 9.72 -22.89
C SER A 80 10.61 9.49 -23.99
N GLY A 81 10.14 9.35 -25.23
CA GLY A 81 10.95 8.94 -26.37
C GLY A 81 11.68 7.61 -26.08
N LYS A 82 13.00 7.63 -26.29
CA LYS A 82 13.91 6.49 -26.09
C LYS A 82 14.44 6.32 -24.66
N TYR A 83 13.91 7.07 -23.69
CA TYR A 83 14.39 7.05 -22.30
C TYR A 83 13.28 6.66 -21.33
N GLY A 84 13.63 5.74 -20.42
CA GLY A 84 12.87 5.44 -19.22
C GLY A 84 13.44 6.23 -18.04
N PHE A 85 12.58 6.95 -17.33
CA PHE A 85 12.90 7.73 -16.15
C PHE A 85 12.32 7.03 -14.92
N CYS A 86 13.10 6.87 -13.88
CA CYS A 86 12.66 6.41 -12.57
C CYS A 86 13.18 7.37 -11.50
N VAL A 87 12.31 7.91 -10.67
CA VAL A 87 12.67 8.86 -9.62
C VAL A 87 12.12 8.36 -8.29
N LYS A 88 13.00 8.18 -7.29
CA LYS A 88 12.60 7.86 -5.92
C LYS A 88 12.38 9.14 -5.15
N ARG A 89 11.23 9.28 -4.51
CA ARG A 89 10.86 10.46 -3.71
C ARG A 89 10.45 10.06 -2.29
N LYS A 90 10.81 10.89 -1.32
CA LYS A 90 10.41 10.71 0.08
C LYS A 90 8.92 10.98 0.23
N ARG A 91 8.20 10.11 0.94
CA ARG A 91 6.79 10.35 1.29
C ARG A 91 6.76 11.28 2.49
N ILE A 92 6.48 12.56 2.28
CA ILE A 92 6.04 13.44 3.36
C ILE A 92 4.65 12.94 3.78
N ARG A 93 4.53 12.37 4.98
CA ARG A 93 3.23 12.28 5.64
C ARG A 93 2.86 13.71 6.04
N PRO A 94 1.64 14.20 5.72
CA PRO A 94 1.11 15.36 6.42
C PRO A 94 1.18 15.02 7.90
N VAL A 95 1.95 15.79 8.67
CA VAL A 95 1.87 15.72 10.13
C VAL A 95 0.45 16.19 10.45
N PRO A 96 -0.40 15.37 11.10
CA PRO A 96 -1.69 15.86 11.57
C PRO A 96 -1.42 17.11 12.40
N PRO A 97 -2.23 18.20 12.29
CA PRO A 97 -2.04 19.37 13.13
C PRO A 97 -1.94 18.89 14.57
N GLU A 98 -0.83 19.21 15.22
CA GLU A 98 -0.51 18.72 16.56
C GLU A 98 -1.70 19.05 17.47
N PRO A 99 -2.25 18.08 18.22
CA PRO A 99 -3.35 18.39 19.13
C PRO A 99 -2.89 19.55 20.03
N PRO A 100 -3.74 20.59 20.23
CA PRO A 100 -3.34 21.73 21.04
C PRO A 100 -2.84 21.22 22.40
N PRO A 101 -1.79 21.85 22.97
CA PRO A 101 -1.25 21.43 24.27
C PRO A 101 -2.38 21.27 25.27
N PRO A 102 -2.40 20.19 26.08
CA PRO A 102 -3.51 19.93 26.99
C PRO A 102 -3.69 21.14 27.90
N GLU A 103 -4.83 21.81 27.75
CA GLU A 103 -5.15 23.00 28.52
C GLU A 103 -5.21 22.58 29.99
N ILE A 104 -4.25 23.06 30.79
CA ILE A 104 -4.14 22.70 32.20
C ILE A 104 -5.25 23.44 32.95
N HIS A 105 -6.46 22.88 32.90
CA HIS A 105 -7.55 23.34 33.74
C HIS A 105 -7.11 23.21 35.21
N PRO A 106 -7.28 24.27 36.03
CA PRO A 106 -6.96 24.18 37.45
C PRO A 106 -7.78 23.06 38.08
N PHE A 107 -7.09 22.08 38.68
CA PHE A 107 -7.72 21.00 39.41
C PHE A 107 -8.42 21.58 40.65
N PHE A 108 -9.73 21.80 40.55
CA PHE A 108 -10.54 22.16 41.70
C PHE A 108 -10.77 20.89 42.54
N PRO A 109 -10.22 20.79 43.77
CA PRO A 109 -10.49 19.66 44.64
C PRO A 109 -11.98 19.66 45.01
N ASN A 110 -12.68 18.59 44.67
CA ASN A 110 -14.11 18.45 44.93
C ASN A 110 -14.36 18.29 46.44
N LEU A 111 -14.83 19.34 47.10
CA LEU A 111 -15.14 19.39 48.53
C LEU A 111 -16.50 18.72 48.85
N ASN A 112 -16.69 17.46 48.45
CA ASN A 112 -17.84 16.65 48.86
C ASN A 112 -17.43 15.22 49.27
N PRO A 113 -17.60 14.82 50.55
CA PRO A 113 -17.40 13.45 50.99
C PRO A 113 -18.52 12.50 50.51
N PRO A 114 -18.30 11.16 50.52
CA PRO A 114 -19.16 10.23 49.81
C PRO A 114 -20.42 9.83 50.60
N VAL A 115 -21.59 10.00 49.99
CA VAL A 115 -22.84 9.39 50.48
C VAL A 115 -22.95 7.97 49.92
N ARG A 116 -22.74 6.97 50.78
CA ARG A 116 -23.06 5.56 50.47
C ARG A 116 -24.53 5.26 50.81
N PRO A 117 -25.28 4.61 49.90
CA PRO A 117 -26.40 3.76 50.28
C PRO A 117 -25.96 2.29 50.22
N THR A 118 -25.90 1.63 51.36
CA THR A 118 -25.85 0.16 51.45
C THR A 118 -27.26 -0.38 51.25
N LEU A 119 -27.45 -1.37 50.38
CA LEU A 119 -28.64 -2.22 50.45
C LEU A 119 -28.33 -3.66 50.03
N VAL A 120 -28.86 -4.59 50.82
CA VAL A 120 -28.52 -6.02 50.85
C VAL A 120 -29.75 -6.83 50.44
N ALA A 121 -29.59 -7.73 49.46
CA ALA A 121 -30.32 -9.00 49.28
C ALA A 121 -29.71 -9.68 48.04
N GLN A 122 -28.98 -10.79 48.17
CA GLN A 122 -29.51 -12.16 48.28
C GLN A 122 -30.42 -12.57 47.11
N ASN A 123 -29.90 -13.47 46.27
CA ASN A 123 -30.65 -14.66 45.85
C ASN A 123 -29.69 -15.85 45.73
N ILE A 124 -30.19 -17.03 46.09
CA ILE A 124 -29.43 -18.27 46.36
C ILE A 124 -29.95 -19.36 45.40
N ALA A 125 -29.14 -20.41 45.15
CA ALA A 125 -29.46 -21.63 44.36
C ALA A 125 -29.52 -21.40 42.81
N SER A 126 -29.25 -22.36 41.92
CA SER A 126 -28.70 -23.74 41.97
C SER A 126 -28.33 -24.18 40.52
N ALA A 127 -27.53 -25.21 40.22
CA ALA A 127 -26.71 -26.14 41.02
C ALA A 127 -25.57 -26.76 40.17
N ALA A 128 -24.60 -27.38 40.86
CA ALA A 128 -23.80 -28.57 40.48
C ALA A 128 -23.34 -28.82 39.03
N ALA A 129 -22.00 -28.85 38.89
CA ALA A 129 -21.20 -29.89 38.23
C ALA A 129 -21.49 -30.30 36.76
N ARG A 130 -20.46 -30.09 35.91
CA ARG A 130 -19.54 -31.19 35.53
C ARG A 130 -18.28 -30.66 34.84
N SER A 131 -17.16 -31.30 35.17
CA SER A 131 -15.93 -31.28 34.36
C SER A 131 -16.18 -31.97 33.02
N ASP A 132 -15.74 -31.37 31.91
CA ASP A 132 -14.91 -32.07 30.91
C ASP A 132 -14.32 -31.08 29.88
N PRO A 133 -13.16 -31.39 29.27
CA PRO A 133 -12.45 -30.48 28.39
C PRO A 133 -12.80 -30.66 26.90
N ASN A 134 -12.60 -29.59 26.12
CA ASN A 134 -12.43 -29.57 24.66
C ASN A 134 -13.70 -29.86 23.81
N PRO A 135 -14.07 -28.92 22.92
CA PRO A 135 -14.47 -29.36 21.58
C PRO A 135 -13.86 -28.49 20.46
N LEU A 136 -12.73 -28.94 19.92
CA LEU A 136 -12.41 -28.78 18.50
C LEU A 136 -13.57 -29.36 17.67
N ARG A 137 -14.38 -28.50 17.03
CA ARG A 137 -15.11 -28.72 15.77
C ARG A 137 -15.79 -27.41 15.33
N LEU A 138 -14.99 -26.48 14.80
CA LEU A 138 -15.55 -25.32 14.09
C LEU A 138 -16.04 -25.78 12.71
N THR A 139 -17.33 -26.13 12.62
CA THR A 139 -17.95 -26.61 11.38
C THR A 139 -18.07 -25.47 10.37
N GLN A 140 -17.17 -25.43 9.40
CA GLN A 140 -17.13 -24.42 8.35
C GLN A 140 -18.23 -24.70 7.29
N GLN A 141 -19.46 -24.25 7.53
CA GLN A 141 -20.50 -24.20 6.49
C GLN A 141 -20.22 -23.03 5.54
N ILE A 142 -19.69 -23.32 4.34
CA ILE A 142 -19.64 -22.36 3.23
C ILE A 142 -20.65 -22.79 2.17
N ASN A 143 -21.62 -21.91 1.95
CA ASN A 143 -22.79 -22.10 1.11
C ASN A 143 -22.43 -21.84 -0.37
N ILE A 144 -22.21 -22.88 -1.17
CA ILE A 144 -21.87 -22.74 -2.60
C ILE A 144 -23.14 -22.77 -3.45
N ARG A 145 -23.67 -21.59 -3.75
CA ARG A 145 -24.88 -21.40 -4.56
C ARG A 145 -24.59 -21.46 -6.07
N GLY A 146 -24.56 -22.69 -6.60
CA GLY A 146 -24.99 -23.07 -7.95
C GLY A 146 -24.35 -22.45 -9.20
N SER A 147 -23.85 -23.33 -10.09
CA SER A 147 -24.04 -23.16 -11.55
C SER A 147 -23.90 -24.48 -12.33
N LYS A 148 -24.92 -24.76 -13.16
CA LYS A 148 -25.01 -25.72 -14.29
C LYS A 148 -23.79 -26.59 -14.63
N THR A 149 -24.02 -27.91 -14.60
CA THR A 149 -23.26 -28.93 -15.32
C THR A 149 -23.56 -28.92 -16.83
N PRO A 150 -22.55 -28.95 -17.73
CA PRO A 150 -22.72 -29.33 -19.13
C PRO A 150 -22.55 -30.85 -19.34
N SER A 151 -23.36 -31.44 -20.23
CA SER A 151 -23.34 -32.88 -20.57
C SER A 151 -22.12 -33.27 -21.45
N PRO A 152 -21.66 -34.53 -21.39
CA PRO A 152 -20.57 -35.01 -22.25
C PRO A 152 -20.99 -35.21 -23.72
N PRO A 153 -20.07 -35.08 -24.68
CA PRO A 153 -20.37 -35.27 -26.10
C PRO A 153 -20.54 -36.75 -26.48
N LYS A 154 -21.49 -37.03 -27.38
CA LYS A 154 -21.58 -38.32 -28.07
C LYS A 154 -20.37 -38.50 -29.00
N LYS A 155 -19.79 -39.70 -28.99
CA LYS A 155 -18.76 -40.13 -29.94
C LYS A 155 -19.44 -40.91 -31.07
N ASN A 156 -18.99 -40.70 -32.30
CA ASN A 156 -19.32 -41.56 -33.44
C ASN A 156 -18.69 -42.95 -33.28
#